data_AF-A0A4S3LRZ9-F1
#
_entry.id   AF-A0A4S3LRZ9-F1
#
_cell.length_a   1.000
_cell.length_b   1.000
_cell.length_c   1.000
_cell.angle_alpha   90.00
_cell.angle_beta   90.00
_cell.angle_gamma   90.00
#
_symmetry.space_group_name_H-M   'P 1'
#
loop_
_entity.id
_entity.type
_entity.pdbx_description
1 polymer ?
#
loop_
_entity_poly.entity_id
_entity_poly.type
_entity_poly.pdbx_seq_one_letter_code
_entity_poly.pdbx_strand_id
1 'polypeptide(L)' 'MNTQNVKTAAPESTERCSEKLRRIIDKAHNNVACAEEAHLYYGEKFTRLDACYYFVRGAFAELSKTLKSSE' A
#
# COMPACT_ATOMS: atom_id res chain seq x y z
N MET A 1 -31.20 37.27 4.56
CA MET A 1 -30.79 35.99 5.16
C MET A 1 -30.08 35.19 4.08
N ASN A 2 -28.75 35.17 4.10
CA ASN A 2 -27.92 34.52 3.07
C ASN A 2 -27.64 33.08 3.52
N THR A 3 -28.30 32.13 2.86
CA THR A 3 -28.02 30.69 3.00
C THR A 3 -26.80 30.36 2.16
N GLN A 4 -25.62 30.41 2.77
CA GLN A 4 -24.41 29.85 2.16
C GLN A 4 -24.59 28.34 2.08
N ASN A 5 -24.79 27.82 0.87
CA ASN A 5 -24.62 26.40 0.62
C ASN A 5 -23.12 26.10 0.79
N VAL A 6 -22.76 25.39 1.87
CA VAL A 6 -21.46 24.75 1.96
C VAL A 6 -21.56 23.52 1.06
N LYS A 7 -21.16 23.69 -0.20
CA LYS A 7 -21.03 22.57 -1.14
C LYS A 7 -19.86 21.70 -0.65
N THR A 8 -20.19 20.65 0.09
CA THR A 8 -19.24 19.66 0.62
C THR A 8 -18.54 18.94 -0.54
N ALA A 9 -17.40 19.47 -0.98
CA ALA A 9 -16.49 18.80 -1.90
C ALA A 9 -15.51 17.93 -1.08
N ALA A 10 -15.90 16.72 -0.66
CA ALA A 10 -14.96 15.82 0.05
C ALA A 10 -15.24 14.29 0.10
N PRO A 11 -16.21 13.66 -0.60
CA PRO A 11 -16.29 12.19 -0.57
C PRO A 11 -15.26 11.53 -1.51
N GLU A 12 -15.13 12.02 -2.74
CA GLU A 12 -14.36 11.36 -3.81
C GLU A 12 -12.84 11.31 -3.54
N SER A 13 -12.29 12.34 -2.88
CA SER A 13 -10.87 12.39 -2.54
C SER A 13 -10.50 11.42 -1.42
N THR A 14 -11.42 11.18 -0.48
CA THR A 14 -11.23 10.27 0.65
C THR A 14 -11.30 8.81 0.19
N GLU A 15 -12.27 8.48 -0.68
CA GLU A 15 -12.39 7.15 -1.29
C GLU A 15 -11.18 6.83 -2.19
N ARG A 16 -10.74 7.78 -3.02
CA ARG A 16 -9.54 7.60 -3.84
C ARG A 16 -8.27 7.39 -3.00
N CYS A 17 -8.18 8.03 -1.83
CA CYS A 17 -7.08 7.83 -0.89
C CYS A 17 -7.13 6.44 -0.25
N SER A 18 -8.31 5.99 0.18
CA SER A 18 -8.48 4.67 0.81
C SER A 18 -8.19 3.52 -0.17
N GLU A 19 -8.57 3.65 -1.44
CA GLU A 19 -8.23 2.67 -2.48
C GLU A 19 -6.72 2.58 -2.72
N LYS A 20 -6.02 3.71 -2.77
CA LYS A 20 -4.56 3.74 -2.92
C LYS A 20 -3.86 3.05 -1.74
N LEU A 21 -4.30 3.36 -0.52
CA LEU A 21 -3.77 2.72 0.69
C LEU A 21 -4.03 1.21 0.71
N ARG A 22 -5.24 0.78 0.33
CA ARG A 22 -5.58 -0.64 0.21
C ARG A 22 -4.66 -1.35 -0.78
N ARG A 23 -4.39 -0.76 -1.95
CA ARG A 23 -3.46 -1.32 -2.95
C ARG A 23 -2.03 -1.43 -2.41
N ILE A 24 -1.54 -0.42 -1.69
CA ILE A 24 -0.21 -0.46 -1.06
C ILE A 24 -0.11 -1.62 -0.06
N ILE A 25 -1.12 -1.78 0.81
CA ILE A 25 -1.17 -2.86 1.80
C ILE A 25 -1.23 -4.23 1.11
N ASP A 26 -2.05 -4.37 0.08
CA ASP A 26 -2.16 -5.61 -0.70
C ASP A 26 -0.82 -6.00 -1.35
N LYS A 27 -0.13 -5.03 -1.96
CA LYS A 27 1.21 -5.24 -2.54
C LYS A 27 2.28 -5.56 -1.50
N ALA A 28 2.20 -4.95 -0.31
CA ALA A 28 3.08 -5.28 0.79
C ALA A 28 2.95 -6.74 1.22
N HIS A 29 1.71 -7.23 1.40
CA HIS A 29 1.45 -8.64 1.75
C HIS A 29 1.85 -9.60 0.63
N ASN A 30 1.55 -9.26 -0.63
CA ASN A 30 1.96 -10.07 -1.77
C ASN A 30 3.49 -10.23 -1.84
N ASN A 31 4.23 -9.15 -1.57
CA ASN A 31 5.70 -9.21 -1.56
C ASN A 31 6.26 -10.09 -0.44
N VAL A 32 5.61 -10.11 0.73
CA VAL A 32 5.96 -11.03 1.84
C VAL A 32 5.71 -12.47 1.42
N ALA A 33 4.55 -12.78 0.83
CA ALA A 33 4.22 -14.14 0.39
C ALA A 33 5.21 -14.65 -0.66
N CYS A 34 5.58 -13.83 -1.65
CA CYS A 34 6.58 -14.20 -2.64
C CYS A 34 7.97 -14.43 -2.01
N ALA A 35 8.33 -13.63 -1.00
CA ALA A 35 9.61 -13.80 -0.31
C ALA A 35 9.64 -15.07 0.55
N GLU A 36 8.54 -15.39 1.22
CA GLU A 36 8.38 -16.62 2.00
C GLU A 36 8.47 -17.87 1.12
N GLU A 37 7.78 -17.86 -0.03
CA GLU A 37 7.87 -18.93 -1.04
C GLU A 37 9.30 -19.10 -1.57
N ALA A 38 10.00 -18.00 -1.84
CA ALA A 38 11.39 -18.04 -2.30
C ALA A 38 12.31 -18.64 -1.23
N HIS A 39 12.18 -18.24 0.04
CA HIS A 39 12.98 -18.82 1.13
C HIS A 39 12.71 -20.32 1.28
N LEU A 40 11.44 -20.73 1.18
CA LEU A 40 11.07 -22.14 1.21
C LEU A 40 11.72 -22.94 0.07
N TYR A 41 11.74 -22.38 -1.15
CA TYR A 41 12.37 -23.01 -2.32
C TYR A 41 13.88 -23.19 -2.15
N TYR A 42 14.58 -22.20 -1.59
CA TYR A 42 16.02 -22.26 -1.36
C TYR A 42 16.42 -22.96 -0.03
N GLY A 43 15.43 -23.38 0.77
CA GLY A 43 15.68 -24.01 2.08
C GLY A 43 16.18 -23.03 3.14
N GLU A 44 15.97 -21.73 2.94
CA GLU A 44 16.33 -20.69 3.89
C GLU A 44 15.21 -20.49 4.92
N LYS A 45 15.59 -20.17 6.15
CA LYS A 45 14.61 -19.90 7.21
C LYS A 45 14.04 -18.50 7.03
N PHE A 46 12.75 -18.40 6.78
CA PHE A 46 12.04 -17.13 6.79
C PHE A 46 11.78 -16.68 8.24
N THR A 47 12.27 -15.50 8.60
CA THR A 47 12.09 -14.93 9.94
C THR A 47 11.06 -13.81 9.96
N ARG A 48 10.62 -13.43 11.17
CA ARG A 48 9.75 -12.28 11.36
C ARG A 48 10.39 -10.96 10.88
N LEU A 49 11.72 -10.84 10.98
CA LEU A 49 12.44 -9.67 10.48
C LEU A 49 12.38 -9.60 8.95
N ASP A 50 12.50 -10.74 8.27
CA ASP A 50 12.35 -10.82 6.82
C ASP A 50 10.94 -10.41 6.40
N ALA A 51 9.91 -10.93 7.09
CA ALA A 51 8.53 -10.52 6.85
C ALA A 51 8.34 -9.00 6.98
N CYS A 52 8.87 -8.37 8.05
CA CYS A 52 8.82 -6.92 8.21
C CYS A 52 9.58 -6.18 7.09
N TYR A 53 10.78 -6.63 6.74
CA TYR A 53 11.58 -6.04 5.67
C TYR A 53 10.87 -6.09 4.32
N TYR A 54 10.37 -7.26 3.92
CA TYR A 54 9.67 -7.44 2.65
C TYR A 54 8.32 -6.72 2.62
N PHE A 55 7.61 -6.63 3.75
CA PHE A 55 6.39 -5.82 3.84
C PHE A 55 6.68 -4.35 3.55
N VAL A 56 7.64 -3.77 4.28
CA VAL A 56 8.02 -2.37 4.12
C VAL A 56 8.54 -2.10 2.72
N ARG A 57 9.39 -2.98 2.18
CA ARG A 57 9.90 -2.88 0.81
C ARG A 57 8.78 -2.89 -0.24
N GLY A 58 7.80 -3.79 -0.10
CA GLY A 58 6.65 -3.87 -1.00
C GLY A 58 5.76 -2.63 -0.91
N ALA A 59 5.50 -2.15 0.31
CA ALA A 59 4.74 -0.93 0.54
C ALA A 59 5.42 0.31 -0.08
N PHE A 60 6.73 0.49 0.13
CA PHE A 60 7.48 1.61 -0.42
C PHE A 60 7.56 1.57 -1.95
N ALA A 61 7.71 0.39 -2.55
CA ALA A 61 7.72 0.24 -3.99
C ALA A 61 6.40 0.73 -4.62
N GLU A 62 5.26 0.38 -4.00
CA GLU A 62 3.95 0.78 -4.51
C GLU A 62 3.61 2.23 -4.18
N LEU A 63 4.02 2.73 -3.01
CA LEU A 63 3.89 4.13 -2.62
C LEU A 63 4.65 5.03 -3.62
N SER A 64 5.88 4.66 -3.98
CA SER A 64 6.70 5.42 -4.92
C SER A 64 6.06 5.52 -6.32
N LYS A 65 5.39 4.46 -6.79
CA LYS A 65 4.63 4.48 -8.05
C LYS A 65 3.39 5.36 -7.94
N THR A 66 2.68 5.26 -6.82
CA THR A 66 1.47 6.05 -6.57
C THR A 66 1.78 7.55 -6.52
N LEU A 67 2.93 7.93 -5.98
CA LEU A 67 3.41 9.32 -5.95
C LEU A 67 3.84 9.80 -7.34
N LYS A 68 4.60 9.01 -8.09
CA LYS A 68 5.02 9.34 -9.48
C LYS A 68 3.86 9.44 -10.47
N SER A 69 2.73 8.78 -10.20
CA SER A 69 1.53 8.88 -11.04
C SER A 69 0.67 10.11 -10.74
N SER A 70 1.07 10.96 -9.78
CA SER A 70 0.33 12.15 -9.36
C SER A 70 0.96 13.47 -9.86
N GLU A 71 2.11 13.41 -10.53
CA GLU A 71 2.72 14.49 -11.34
C GLU A 71 2.28 14.33 -12.80
#